data_AF-A0A078M4F6-F1
#
_entry.id   AF-A0A078M4F6-F1
#
_cell.length_a   1.000
_cell.length_b   1.000
_cell.length_c   1.000
_cell.angle_alpha   90.00
_cell.angle_beta   90.00
_cell.angle_gamma   90.00
#
_symmetry.space_group_name_H-M   'P 1'
#
loop_
_entity.id
_entity.type
_entity.pdbx_description
1 polymer ?
#
loop_
_entity_poly.entity_id
_entity_poly.type
_entity_poly.pdbx_seq_one_letter_code
_entity_poly.pdbx_strand_id
1 'polypeptide(L)'
;MAMNLKIFETKELADIFVADLLRKQIHNNPESILALDVNEDLSQAYEKFVGEVKNHPADLSEVQVFAVGRGNLDVFKNLDIPSSQLNSGGTADDLDDKGKKKVNVALLNLNPNKKVGFNNGNDELFKAKELFIFASGADKSEVVRNLYDANLTGNGSLSEIKNHRMVTVVLDKAAAADLDQDIVEYYTYRFA
;
A
#
# COMPACT_ATOMS: atom_id res chain seq x y z
N MET A 1 17.96 7.67 -0.50
CA MET A 1 17.49 6.84 0.64
C MET A 1 17.09 5.50 0.06
N ALA A 2 17.31 4.37 0.74
CA ALA A 2 17.04 3.05 0.15
C ALA A 2 15.58 2.64 0.34
N MET A 3 14.97 2.11 -0.72
CA MET A 3 13.63 1.50 -0.70
C MET A 3 13.69 0.19 0.12
N ASN A 4 12.71 -0.06 0.98
CA ASN A 4 12.66 -1.28 1.80
C ASN A 4 11.83 -2.36 1.08
N LEU A 5 12.51 -3.28 0.39
CA LEU A 5 11.87 -4.42 -0.28
C LEU A 5 11.56 -5.54 0.74
N LYS A 6 10.35 -6.08 0.66
CA LYS A 6 9.86 -7.23 1.43
C LYS A 6 9.30 -8.25 0.45
N ILE A 7 10.06 -9.30 0.17
CA ILE A 7 9.65 -10.35 -0.78
C ILE A 7 9.15 -11.55 0.02
N PHE A 8 7.97 -12.05 -0.32
CA PHE A 8 7.35 -13.19 0.33
C PHE A 8 7.20 -14.36 -0.65
N GLU A 9 7.27 -15.59 -0.15
CA GLU A 9 7.18 -16.78 -1.02
C GLU A 9 5.83 -16.86 -1.75
N THR A 10 4.76 -16.38 -1.12
CA THR A 10 3.41 -16.42 -1.67
C THR A 10 2.71 -15.07 -1.52
N LYS A 11 1.72 -14.82 -2.40
CA LYS A 11 0.80 -13.69 -2.26
C LYS A 11 0.13 -13.66 -0.90
N GLU A 12 -0.27 -14.82 -0.37
CA GLU A 12 -0.94 -14.89 0.93
C GLU A 12 -0.08 -14.31 2.07
N LEU A 13 1.21 -14.63 2.11
CA LEU A 13 2.13 -14.09 3.10
C LEU A 13 2.32 -12.58 2.93
N ALA A 14 2.37 -12.10 1.69
CA ALA A 14 2.39 -10.67 1.39
C ALA A 14 1.11 -9.96 1.88
N ASP A 15 -0.07 -10.55 1.66
CA ASP A 15 -1.36 -10.03 2.12
C ASP A 15 -1.43 -9.96 3.65
N ILE A 16 -0.96 -11.00 4.36
CA ILE A 16 -0.86 -11.02 5.84
C ILE A 16 0.04 -9.89 6.34
N PHE A 17 1.20 -9.70 5.70
CA PHE A 17 2.14 -8.67 6.10
C PHE A 17 1.57 -7.25 5.93
N VAL A 18 0.91 -6.98 4.79
CA VAL A 18 0.23 -5.68 4.57
C VAL A 18 -0.88 -5.45 5.59
N ALA A 19 -1.68 -6.48 5.89
CA ALA A 19 -2.72 -6.40 6.90
C ALA A 19 -2.18 -6.01 8.28
N ASP A 20 -1.09 -6.64 8.72
CA ASP A 20 -0.44 -6.31 9.98
C ASP A 20 0.19 -4.90 9.98
N LEU A 21 0.76 -4.45 8.85
CA LEU A 21 1.25 -3.07 8.74
C LEU A 21 0.13 -2.03 8.94
N LEU A 22 -1.03 -2.23 8.31
CA LEU A 22 -2.18 -1.34 8.47
C LEU A 22 -2.69 -1.35 9.91
N ARG A 23 -2.84 -2.54 10.52
CA ARG A 23 -3.26 -2.68 11.92
C ARG A 23 -2.28 -2.00 12.88
N LYS A 24 -0.97 -2.17 12.67
CA LYS A 24 0.10 -1.51 13.44
C LYS A 24 0.05 0.01 13.28
N GLN A 25 -0.21 0.52 12.07
CA GLN A 25 -0.33 1.95 11.83
C GLN A 25 -1.45 2.57 12.68
N ILE A 26 -2.62 1.94 12.69
CA ILE A 26 -3.76 2.40 13.50
C ILE A 26 -3.45 2.28 14.99
N HIS A 27 -2.93 1.14 15.42
CA HIS A 27 -2.57 0.91 16.82
C HIS A 27 -1.58 1.96 17.36
N ASN A 28 -0.57 2.31 16.56
CA ASN A 28 0.45 3.30 16.94
C ASN A 28 -0.03 4.75 16.83
N ASN A 29 -1.02 5.02 15.98
CA ASN A 29 -1.58 6.35 15.78
C ASN A 29 -3.07 6.24 15.43
N PRO A 30 -3.98 6.28 16.42
CA PRO A 30 -5.42 6.17 16.20
C PRO A 30 -6.01 7.29 15.32
N GLU A 31 -5.40 8.49 15.32
CA GLU A 31 -5.76 9.60 14.43
C GLU A 31 -5.24 9.46 12.98
N SER A 32 -4.79 8.27 12.58
CA SER A 32 -4.18 8.09 11.26
C SER A 32 -5.15 8.38 10.12
N ILE A 33 -4.65 9.10 9.12
CA ILE A 33 -5.29 9.22 7.82
C ILE A 33 -4.66 8.17 6.88
N LEU A 34 -5.47 7.22 6.44
CA LEU A 34 -5.08 6.13 5.55
C LEU A 34 -5.66 6.36 4.16
N ALA A 35 -4.81 6.36 3.12
CA ALA A 35 -5.24 6.32 1.73
C ALA A 35 -5.01 4.89 1.18
N LEU A 36 -6.08 4.22 0.77
CA LEU A 36 -6.08 2.80 0.43
C LEU A 36 -6.56 2.58 -1.01
N ASP A 37 -5.71 1.97 -1.83
CA ASP A 37 -6.03 1.51 -3.19
C ASP A 37 -6.90 0.25 -3.19
N VAL A 38 -8.15 0.41 -3.62
CA VAL A 38 -9.12 -0.67 -3.63
C VAL A 38 -9.20 -1.29 -5.00
N ASN A 39 -8.66 -2.49 -5.11
CA ASN A 39 -8.65 -3.32 -6.31
C ASN A 39 -8.65 -4.81 -5.93
N GLU A 40 -8.68 -5.69 -6.93
CA GLU A 40 -8.69 -7.14 -6.74
C GLU A 40 -7.40 -7.66 -6.08
N ASP A 41 -6.22 -7.12 -6.46
CA ASP A 41 -4.92 -7.56 -5.94
C ASP A 41 -4.84 -7.39 -4.41
N LEU A 42 -5.44 -6.33 -3.87
CA LEU A 42 -5.45 -6.01 -2.43
C LEU A 42 -6.66 -6.54 -1.66
N SER A 43 -7.66 -7.12 -2.33
CA SER A 43 -8.92 -7.58 -1.69
C SER A 43 -8.69 -8.50 -0.49
N GLN A 44 -7.83 -9.51 -0.67
CA GLN A 44 -7.46 -10.47 0.38
C GLN A 44 -6.65 -9.84 1.51
N ALA A 45 -5.79 -8.85 1.23
CA ALA A 45 -5.10 -8.08 2.26
C ALA A 45 -6.09 -7.31 3.14
N TYR A 46 -7.16 -6.77 2.57
CA TYR A 46 -8.20 -6.08 3.35
C TYR A 46 -9.05 -7.03 4.18
N GLU A 47 -9.40 -8.21 3.67
CA GLU A 47 -10.09 -9.24 4.47
C GLU A 47 -9.26 -9.66 5.68
N LYS A 48 -7.96 -9.91 5.46
CA LYS A 48 -7.01 -10.23 6.54
C LYS A 48 -6.84 -9.06 7.50
N PHE A 49 -6.76 -7.82 7.02
CA PHE A 49 -6.71 -6.63 7.87
C PHE A 49 -7.92 -6.52 8.81
N VAL A 50 -9.13 -6.77 8.31
CA VAL A 50 -10.32 -6.82 9.16
C VAL A 50 -10.22 -7.92 10.22
N GLY A 51 -9.75 -9.11 9.83
CA GLY A 51 -9.49 -10.21 10.76
C GLY A 51 -8.47 -9.84 11.84
N GLU A 52 -7.37 -9.22 11.44
CA GLU A 52 -6.30 -8.74 12.33
C GLU A 52 -6.81 -7.71 13.34
N VAL A 53 -7.62 -6.74 12.92
CA VAL A 53 -8.21 -5.76 13.83
C VAL A 53 -9.19 -6.42 14.80
N LYS A 54 -9.92 -7.45 14.39
CA LYS A 54 -10.83 -8.20 15.30
C LYS A 54 -10.09 -9.04 16.32
N ASN A 55 -9.01 -9.70 15.90
CA ASN A 55 -8.20 -10.58 16.77
C ASN A 55 -7.25 -9.79 17.67
N HIS A 56 -6.77 -8.65 17.18
CA HIS A 56 -5.83 -7.75 17.85
C HIS A 56 -6.37 -6.31 17.80
N PRO A 57 -7.33 -5.98 18.68
CA PRO A 57 -8.05 -4.70 18.66
C PRO A 57 -7.12 -3.48 18.61
N ALA A 58 -7.42 -2.58 17.69
CA ALA A 58 -6.84 -1.24 17.59
C ALA A 58 -7.95 -0.20 17.83
N ASP A 59 -7.57 0.99 18.31
CA ASP A 59 -8.52 2.09 18.49
C ASP A 59 -8.87 2.68 17.12
N LEU A 60 -10.13 2.50 16.72
CA LEU A 60 -10.69 2.96 15.46
C LEU A 60 -11.51 4.25 15.61
N SER A 61 -11.56 4.84 16.81
CA SER A 61 -12.46 5.97 17.11
C SER A 61 -12.15 7.24 16.32
N GLU A 62 -10.92 7.42 15.84
CA GLU A 62 -10.49 8.64 15.16
C GLU A 62 -9.81 8.41 13.79
N VAL A 63 -9.63 7.14 13.37
CA VAL A 63 -8.97 6.80 12.11
C VAL A 63 -9.79 7.32 10.92
N GLN A 64 -9.15 7.91 9.93
CA GLN A 64 -9.81 8.32 8.68
C GLN A 64 -9.34 7.40 7.56
N VAL A 65 -10.28 6.76 6.87
CA VAL A 65 -9.98 5.85 5.76
C VAL A 65 -10.50 6.45 4.47
N PHE A 66 -9.61 6.60 3.49
CA PHE A 66 -9.91 7.04 2.13
C PHE A 66 -9.68 5.84 1.20
N ALA A 67 -10.76 5.16 0.87
CA ALA A 67 -10.76 3.96 0.07
C ALA A 67 -11.19 4.31 -1.36
N VAL A 68 -10.24 4.34 -2.29
CA VAL A 68 -10.47 4.78 -3.67
C VAL A 68 -10.07 3.67 -4.64
N GLY A 69 -10.86 3.46 -5.69
CA GLY A 69 -10.60 2.43 -6.69
C GLY A 69 -11.85 1.64 -7.08
N ARG A 70 -11.63 0.49 -7.71
CA ARG A 70 -12.68 -0.42 -8.17
C ARG A 70 -12.49 -1.76 -7.47
N GLY A 71 -13.28 -2.01 -6.43
CA GLY A 71 -13.27 -3.27 -5.70
C GLY A 71 -14.30 -3.29 -4.57
N ASN A 72 -14.28 -4.35 -3.78
CA ASN A 72 -15.24 -4.55 -2.71
C ASN A 72 -14.90 -3.67 -1.48
N LEU A 73 -15.61 -2.55 -1.35
CA LEU A 73 -15.52 -1.65 -0.20
C LEU A 73 -16.31 -2.15 1.03
N ASP A 74 -17.20 -3.14 0.85
CA ASP A 74 -18.02 -3.68 1.94
C ASP A 74 -17.18 -4.38 3.01
N VAL A 75 -15.95 -4.80 2.67
CA VAL A 75 -15.00 -5.36 3.63
C VAL A 75 -14.80 -4.42 4.83
N PHE A 76 -14.69 -3.11 4.59
CA PHE A 76 -14.48 -2.11 5.63
C PHE A 76 -15.70 -1.89 6.52
N LYS A 77 -16.91 -2.26 6.09
CA LYS A 77 -18.12 -2.21 6.94
C LYS A 77 -18.07 -3.23 8.09
N ASN A 78 -17.17 -4.21 8.01
CA ASN A 78 -16.93 -5.17 9.07
C ASN A 78 -15.97 -4.64 10.15
N LEU A 79 -15.43 -3.43 9.96
CA LEU A 79 -14.73 -2.68 11.00
C LEU A 79 -15.74 -1.79 11.72
N ASP A 80 -15.57 -1.63 13.03
CA ASP A 80 -16.39 -0.72 13.84
C ASP A 80 -15.90 0.73 13.68
N ILE A 81 -15.78 1.19 12.41
CA ILE A 81 -15.40 2.55 12.05
C ILE A 81 -16.69 3.35 11.80
N PRO A 82 -16.89 4.50 12.45
CA PRO A 82 -18.01 5.38 12.16
C PRO A 82 -18.10 5.75 10.67
N SER A 83 -19.31 5.78 10.11
CA SER A 83 -19.50 6.03 8.68
C SER A 83 -18.91 7.37 8.19
N SER A 84 -18.80 8.37 9.07
CA SER A 84 -18.16 9.66 8.78
C SER A 84 -16.64 9.58 8.59
N GLN A 85 -16.01 8.49 9.04
CA GLN A 85 -14.58 8.24 8.94
C GLN A 85 -14.21 7.40 7.71
N LEU A 86 -15.19 6.73 7.09
CA LEU A 86 -15.00 5.94 5.88
C LEU A 86 -15.41 6.74 4.65
N ASN A 87 -14.42 7.17 3.88
CA ASN A 87 -14.60 7.93 2.66
C ASN A 87 -14.36 6.98 1.47
N SER A 88 -15.42 6.64 0.74
CA SER A 88 -15.36 5.66 -0.35
C SER A 88 -15.84 6.24 -1.67
N GLY A 89 -15.22 5.83 -2.78
CA GLY A 89 -15.63 6.24 -4.14
C GLY A 89 -15.16 7.64 -4.57
N GLY A 90 -14.30 8.26 -3.75
CA GLY A 90 -13.62 9.52 -4.06
C GLY A 90 -12.53 9.41 -5.14
N THR A 91 -11.84 10.51 -5.41
CA THR A 91 -10.60 10.55 -6.20
C THR A 91 -9.41 10.84 -5.30
N ALA A 92 -8.20 10.80 -5.87
CA ALA A 92 -7.01 11.24 -5.16
C ALA A 92 -7.08 12.73 -4.75
N ASP A 93 -7.90 13.53 -5.42
CA ASP A 93 -8.05 14.97 -5.15
C ASP A 93 -8.78 15.23 -3.81
N ASP A 94 -9.59 14.27 -3.35
CA ASP A 94 -10.23 14.34 -2.02
C ASP A 94 -9.21 14.29 -0.86
N LEU A 95 -7.95 13.94 -1.16
CA LEU A 95 -6.83 14.00 -0.22
C LEU A 95 -6.23 15.42 -0.10
N ASP A 96 -6.36 16.25 -1.14
CA ASP A 96 -5.83 17.63 -1.17
C ASP A 96 -6.64 18.57 -0.25
N ASP A 97 -7.96 18.36 -0.21
CA ASP A 97 -8.90 19.13 0.61
C ASP A 97 -8.78 18.89 2.14
N LYS A 98 -7.82 18.07 2.61
CA LYS A 98 -7.61 17.78 4.04
C LYS A 98 -6.79 18.84 4.79
N GLY A 99 -6.43 19.94 4.12
CA GLY A 99 -5.81 21.10 4.76
C GLY A 99 -4.42 20.78 5.34
N LYS A 100 -4.19 21.02 6.64
CA LYS A 100 -2.87 20.83 7.28
C LYS A 100 -2.56 19.39 7.69
N LYS A 101 -3.53 18.47 7.69
CA LYS A 101 -3.32 17.08 8.12
C LYS A 101 -2.89 16.23 6.92
N LYS A 102 -1.59 15.92 6.86
CA LYS A 102 -1.00 15.02 5.84
C LYS A 102 -1.44 13.57 6.06
N VAL A 103 -1.71 12.87 4.96
CA VAL A 103 -1.90 11.40 4.93
C VAL A 103 -0.75 10.73 5.67
N ASN A 104 -1.07 9.84 6.61
CA ASN A 104 -0.07 9.09 7.36
C ASN A 104 0.51 7.97 6.51
N VAL A 105 -0.35 7.13 5.94
CA VAL A 105 0.03 5.99 5.11
C VAL A 105 -0.79 5.99 3.83
N ALA A 106 -0.11 5.79 2.70
CA ALA A 106 -0.76 5.43 1.44
C ALA A 106 -0.38 4.00 1.05
N LEU A 107 -1.36 3.11 0.92
CA LEU A 107 -1.20 1.76 0.38
C LEU A 107 -1.65 1.76 -1.09
N LEU A 108 -0.71 1.54 -1.99
CA LEU A 108 -0.88 1.69 -3.44
C LEU A 108 -0.48 0.40 -4.17
N ASN A 109 -1.28 -0.03 -5.14
CA ASN A 109 -0.92 -1.17 -5.98
C ASN A 109 -0.09 -0.73 -7.19
N LEU A 110 0.90 -1.56 -7.56
CA LEU A 110 1.73 -1.37 -8.75
C LEU A 110 1.12 -2.13 -9.93
N ASN A 111 0.75 -1.43 -11.00
CA ASN A 111 0.13 -2.03 -12.19
C ASN A 111 1.15 -2.26 -13.30
N PRO A 112 0.95 -3.26 -14.20
CA PRO A 112 1.90 -3.58 -15.27
C PRO A 112 2.22 -2.39 -16.19
N ASN A 113 1.27 -1.47 -16.37
CA ASN A 113 1.40 -0.28 -17.20
C ASN A 113 2.16 0.89 -16.53
N LYS A 114 2.91 0.62 -15.45
CA LYS A 114 3.66 1.61 -14.64
C LYS A 114 2.77 2.61 -13.89
N LYS A 115 1.44 2.44 -13.91
CA LYS A 115 0.54 3.22 -13.06
C LYS A 115 0.58 2.68 -11.63
N VAL A 116 0.51 3.59 -10.68
CA VAL A 116 0.53 3.29 -9.26
C VAL A 116 -0.73 3.86 -8.62
N GLY A 117 -1.39 3.05 -7.79
CA GLY A 117 -2.53 3.52 -7.01
C GLY A 117 -3.74 3.91 -7.86
N PHE A 118 -4.39 4.99 -7.42
CA PHE A 118 -5.59 5.51 -8.07
C PHE A 118 -5.28 5.94 -9.51
N ASN A 119 -6.14 5.56 -10.45
CA ASN A 119 -5.97 5.57 -11.91
C ASN A 119 -5.48 6.89 -12.62
N ASN A 120 -5.10 7.95 -11.90
CA ASN A 120 -4.94 9.32 -12.40
C ASN A 120 -3.66 10.07 -11.98
N GLY A 121 -2.54 9.41 -11.63
CA GLY A 121 -1.24 10.10 -11.51
C GLY A 121 -1.27 11.36 -10.64
N ASN A 122 -1.82 11.25 -9.43
CA ASN A 122 -1.94 12.37 -8.50
C ASN A 122 -0.76 12.34 -7.51
N ASP A 123 0.04 13.40 -7.53
CA ASP A 123 1.25 13.59 -6.72
C ASP A 123 0.96 13.63 -5.21
N GLU A 124 -0.27 13.94 -4.78
CA GLU A 124 -0.66 13.99 -3.36
C GLU A 124 -0.50 12.63 -2.67
N LEU A 125 -0.68 11.52 -3.40
CA LEU A 125 -0.46 10.18 -2.86
C LEU A 125 0.97 9.99 -2.38
N PHE A 126 1.92 10.51 -3.15
CA PHE A 126 3.35 10.41 -2.85
C PHE A 126 3.80 11.42 -1.78
N LYS A 127 2.92 12.33 -1.33
CA LYS A 127 3.18 13.23 -0.19
C LYS A 127 2.80 12.64 1.17
N ALA A 128 2.22 11.43 1.20
CA ALA A 128 1.96 10.70 2.44
C ALA A 128 3.25 10.56 3.27
N LYS A 129 3.13 10.42 4.59
CA LYS A 129 4.34 10.31 5.44
C LYS A 129 5.11 9.03 5.15
N GLU A 130 4.39 7.97 4.79
CA GLU A 130 4.89 6.63 4.46
C GLU A 130 4.08 6.04 3.28
N LEU A 131 4.77 5.32 2.39
CA LEU A 131 4.18 4.59 1.29
C LEU A 131 4.35 3.08 1.49
N PHE A 132 3.25 2.35 1.32
CA PHE A 132 3.25 0.92 1.12
C PHE A 132 2.91 0.65 -0.34
N ILE A 133 3.86 0.08 -1.08
CA ILE A 133 3.67 -0.30 -2.48
C ILE A 133 3.49 -1.80 -2.53
N PHE A 134 2.39 -2.28 -3.08
CA PHE A 134 2.09 -3.69 -3.21
C PHE A 134 2.18 -4.14 -4.67
N ALA A 135 2.76 -5.31 -4.92
CA ALA A 135 2.67 -5.99 -6.21
C ALA A 135 2.71 -7.50 -6.01
N SER A 136 1.83 -8.22 -6.70
CA SER A 136 1.78 -9.67 -6.69
C SER A 136 1.46 -10.21 -8.08
N GLY A 137 2.06 -11.35 -8.42
CA GLY A 137 1.89 -12.00 -9.71
C GLY A 137 3.00 -11.66 -10.72
N ALA A 138 3.26 -12.61 -11.62
CA ALA A 138 4.34 -12.50 -12.60
C ALA A 138 4.11 -11.38 -13.64
N ASP A 139 2.86 -10.99 -13.88
CA ASP A 139 2.54 -9.85 -14.76
C ASP A 139 3.05 -8.50 -14.21
N LYS A 140 3.44 -8.46 -12.92
CA LYS A 140 4.04 -7.29 -12.28
C LYS A 140 5.57 -7.27 -12.30
N SER A 141 6.23 -8.36 -12.73
CA SER A 141 7.69 -8.48 -12.61
C SER A 141 8.45 -7.36 -13.33
N GLU A 142 8.02 -7.02 -14.54
CA GLU A 142 8.67 -5.99 -15.34
C GLU A 142 8.55 -4.61 -14.67
N VAL A 143 7.37 -4.27 -14.13
CA VAL A 143 7.18 -2.97 -13.47
C VAL A 143 7.92 -2.89 -12.13
N VAL A 144 8.05 -4.00 -11.41
CA VAL A 144 8.89 -4.08 -10.21
C VAL A 144 10.36 -3.84 -10.55
N ARG A 145 10.87 -4.46 -11.63
CA ARG A 145 12.23 -4.19 -12.11
C ARG A 145 12.40 -2.72 -12.51
N ASN A 146 11.44 -2.16 -13.23
CA ASN A 146 11.44 -0.73 -13.60
C ASN A 146 11.46 0.20 -12.36
N LEU A 147 10.73 -0.15 -11.29
CA LEU A 147 10.75 0.60 -10.02
C LEU A 147 12.13 0.52 -9.35
N TYR A 148 12.73 -0.67 -9.32
CA TYR A 148 14.07 -0.88 -8.78
C TYR A 148 15.12 -0.06 -9.54
N ASP A 149 15.04 -0.03 -10.87
CA ASP A 149 15.98 0.68 -11.74
C ASP A 149 15.70 2.18 -11.90
N ALA A 150 14.54 2.67 -11.43
CA ALA A 150 14.11 4.05 -11.68
C ALA A 150 15.18 5.09 -11.33
N ASN A 151 15.34 6.13 -12.16
CA ASN A 151 16.32 7.18 -11.89
C ASN A 151 15.81 8.09 -10.76
N LEU A 152 16.69 8.43 -9.81
CA LEU A 152 16.41 9.40 -8.75
C LEU A 152 16.14 10.82 -9.28
N THR A 153 16.56 11.15 -10.50
CA THR A 153 16.28 12.45 -11.13
C THR A 153 15.16 12.40 -12.18
N GLY A 154 14.41 11.30 -12.26
CA GLY A 154 13.31 11.15 -13.23
C GLY A 154 12.02 11.86 -12.81
N ASN A 155 11.17 12.19 -13.78
CA ASN A 155 9.90 12.91 -13.58
C ASN A 155 8.67 11.98 -13.76
N GLY A 156 8.57 10.92 -12.95
CA GLY A 156 7.40 10.04 -12.99
C GLY A 156 7.22 9.23 -11.70
N SER A 157 6.06 8.59 -11.57
CA SER A 157 5.63 7.94 -10.31
C SER A 157 6.65 6.96 -9.73
N LEU A 158 7.33 6.17 -10.56
CA LEU A 158 8.36 5.24 -10.07
C LEU A 158 9.58 5.96 -9.47
N SER A 159 9.99 7.08 -10.08
CA SER A 159 11.05 7.93 -9.55
C SER A 159 10.62 8.63 -8.26
N GLU A 160 9.36 9.08 -8.17
CA GLU A 160 8.81 9.70 -6.96
C GLU A 160 8.75 8.71 -5.80
N ILE A 161 8.27 7.49 -6.04
CA ILE A 161 8.30 6.41 -5.05
C ILE A 161 9.73 6.13 -4.62
N LYS A 162 10.68 6.01 -5.56
CA LYS A 162 12.07 5.71 -5.21
C LYS A 162 12.75 6.83 -4.42
N ASN A 163 12.36 8.08 -4.64
CA ASN A 163 12.86 9.23 -3.90
C ASN A 163 12.15 9.46 -2.56
N HIS A 164 10.98 8.85 -2.35
CA HIS A 164 10.20 9.05 -1.16
C HIS A 164 10.97 8.59 0.09
N ARG A 165 10.88 9.37 1.17
CA ARG A 165 11.71 9.21 2.37
C ARG A 165 11.45 7.91 3.15
N MET A 166 10.27 7.32 2.97
CA MET A 166 9.82 6.16 3.72
C MET A 166 8.91 5.31 2.85
N VAL A 167 9.47 4.26 2.26
CA VAL A 167 8.75 3.36 1.36
C VAL A 167 9.05 1.92 1.74
N THR A 168 7.99 1.15 1.93
CA THR A 168 8.04 -0.31 2.00
C THR A 168 7.37 -0.88 0.76
N VAL A 169 8.10 -1.68 0.00
CA VAL A 169 7.58 -2.39 -1.17
C VAL A 169 7.38 -3.84 -0.80
N VAL A 170 6.13 -4.30 -0.86
CA VAL A 170 5.71 -5.63 -0.49
C VAL A 170 5.40 -6.43 -1.76
N LEU A 171 6.14 -7.51 -1.95
CA LEU A 171 6.13 -8.32 -3.16
C LEU A 171 5.87 -9.78 -2.82
N ASP A 172 5.18 -10.51 -3.69
CA ASP A 172 5.37 -11.95 -3.77
C ASP A 172 6.56 -12.30 -4.67
N LYS A 173 7.01 -13.55 -4.60
CA LYS A 173 8.14 -14.04 -5.37
C LYS A 173 7.93 -13.94 -6.88
N ALA A 174 6.68 -14.07 -7.35
CA ALA A 174 6.35 -13.98 -8.76
C ALA A 174 6.53 -12.54 -9.29
N ALA A 175 6.09 -11.53 -8.53
CA ALA A 175 6.30 -10.13 -8.85
C ALA A 175 7.78 -9.70 -8.73
N ALA A 176 8.60 -10.45 -8.00
CA ALA A 176 10.04 -10.19 -7.89
C ALA A 176 10.88 -10.90 -8.98
N ALA A 177 10.27 -11.66 -9.90
CA ALA A 177 10.98 -12.60 -10.77
C ALA A 177 12.01 -11.97 -11.74
N ASP A 178 11.84 -10.69 -12.10
CA ASP A 178 12.77 -9.97 -13.00
C ASP A 178 13.90 -9.24 -12.24
N LEU A 179 13.92 -9.31 -10.91
CA LEU A 179 15.06 -8.82 -10.11
C LEU A 179 16.21 -9.82 -10.14
N ASP A 180 17.43 -9.33 -9.89
CA ASP A 180 18.61 -10.19 -9.81
C ASP A 180 18.45 -11.17 -8.62
N GLN A 181 18.92 -12.42 -8.80
CA GLN A 181 18.66 -13.50 -7.84
C GLN A 181 19.21 -13.19 -6.44
N ASP A 182 20.35 -12.54 -6.35
CA ASP A 182 20.96 -12.11 -5.09
C ASP A 182 20.11 -11.06 -4.36
N ILE A 183 19.48 -10.13 -5.10
CA ILE A 183 18.50 -9.18 -4.56
C ILE A 183 17.29 -9.94 -4.01
N VAL A 184 16.73 -10.87 -4.79
CA VAL A 184 15.58 -11.66 -4.37
C VAL A 184 15.90 -12.43 -3.10
N GLU A 185 17.04 -13.14 -3.06
CA GLU A 185 17.46 -13.91 -1.89
C GLU A 185 17.71 -13.07 -0.65
N TYR A 186 18.27 -11.86 -0.81
CA TYR A 186 18.56 -10.93 0.27
C TYR A 186 17.27 -10.36 0.91
N TYR A 187 16.29 -9.99 0.07
CA TYR A 187 15.04 -9.37 0.54
C TYR A 187 13.91 -10.36 0.78
N THR A 188 14.09 -11.65 0.45
CA THR A 188 13.11 -12.70 0.76
C THR A 188 13.01 -12.89 2.26
N TYR A 189 11.81 -12.67 2.79
CA TYR A 189 11.47 -12.91 4.18
C TYR A 189 11.39 -14.41 4.42
N ARG A 190 12.40 -14.97 5.09
CA ARG A 190 12.50 -16.42 5.38
C ARG A 190 11.80 -16.84 6.68
N PHE A 191 11.27 -15.89 7.43
CA PHE A 191 10.60 -16.11 8.70
C PHE A 191 9.24 -15.38 8.70
N ALA A 192 8.24 -16.02 8.10
CA ALA A 192 6.83 -15.70 8.28
C ALA A 192 6.10 -16.99 8.66
#